data_AF-A0A7X9ZTJ3-F1
#
_entry.id   AF-A0A7X9ZTJ3-F1
#
_cell.length_a   1.000
_cell.length_b   1.000
_cell.length_c   1.000
_cell.angle_alpha   90.00
_cell.angle_beta   90.00
_cell.angle_gamma   90.00
#
_symmetry.space_group_name_H-M   'P 1'
#
loop_
_entity.id
_entity.type
_entity.pdbx_description
1 polymer ?
#
loop_
_entity_poly.entity_id
_entity_poly.type
_entity_poly.pdbx_seq_one_letter_code
_entity_poly.pdbx_strand_id
1 'polypeptide(L)'
;MTGKRTKSAASSYVAIACWLDLLGYGGAIDKAGFDPAHPLAQLPLRRLRAFHRIVSKHSSAGFPTLVMNDGAVAYSNVELVRSDKVWRFVERCWALYQEATTTDRRSGGPGIRGVIAVGLRAKGSNRAIVAQDKELTAIIEDLVAGRIDKQKALADARKVRRVFDIIPQLQANFAFSRAYEAEQAGSAAGFPGPNLYLDTAVFARDVPDWIIAGQPIAWTPKKASLATSFIAIRGIENVSDEVAHATLRSGQQLLELLCFNAEPH
;
A
#
# COMPACT_ATOMS: atom_id res chain seq x y z
N MET A 1 0.61 -29.67 38.63
CA MET A 1 1.46 -29.25 37.48
C MET A 1 0.54 -28.81 36.36
N THR A 2 0.23 -27.52 36.28
CA THR A 2 -0.66 -26.94 35.28
C THR A 2 0.16 -26.54 34.06
N GLY A 3 0.03 -27.29 32.97
CA GLY A 3 0.68 -26.98 31.71
C GLY A 3 0.20 -25.63 31.17
N LYS A 4 1.11 -24.65 31.14
CA LYS A 4 0.92 -23.41 30.37
C LYS A 4 0.75 -23.80 28.90
N ARG A 5 -0.49 -23.73 28.39
CA ARG A 5 -0.75 -23.67 26.95
C ARG A 5 -0.04 -22.42 26.42
N THR A 6 1.11 -22.60 25.78
CA THR A 6 1.69 -21.60 24.89
C THR A 6 0.64 -21.27 23.83
N LYS A 7 0.07 -20.07 23.89
CA LYS A 7 -0.76 -19.54 22.79
C LYS A 7 0.08 -19.67 21.53
N SER A 8 -0.38 -20.48 20.58
CA SER A 8 0.13 -20.47 19.21
C SER A 8 0.03 -19.03 18.72
N ALA A 9 1.16 -18.30 18.71
CA ALA A 9 1.21 -16.97 18.13
C ALA A 9 0.69 -17.09 16.69
N ALA A 10 -0.38 -16.38 16.38
CA ALA A 10 -0.87 -16.35 15.01
C ALA A 10 0.29 -15.86 14.12
N SER A 11 0.72 -16.68 13.15
CA SER A 11 1.87 -16.33 12.30
C SER A 11 1.58 -15.00 11.59
N SER A 12 2.32 -13.96 11.94
CA SER A 12 2.26 -12.65 11.29
C SER A 12 3.20 -12.61 10.09
N TYR A 13 2.83 -11.85 9.06
CA TYR A 13 3.73 -11.48 7.97
C TYR A 13 4.29 -10.09 8.24
N VAL A 14 5.50 -9.81 7.75
CA VAL A 14 5.95 -8.44 7.55
C VAL A 14 5.34 -7.93 6.25
N ALA A 15 4.73 -6.75 6.31
CA ALA A 15 4.17 -6.05 5.17
C ALA A 15 4.83 -4.69 5.00
N ILE A 16 4.81 -4.21 3.76
CA ILE A 16 5.14 -2.84 3.39
C ILE A 16 3.96 -2.29 2.57
N ALA A 17 3.55 -1.06 2.86
CA ALA A 17 2.44 -0.42 2.20
C ALA A 17 2.78 1.04 1.90
N CYS A 18 2.24 1.56 0.82
CA CYS A 18 2.32 2.97 0.46
C CYS A 18 0.91 3.51 0.29
N TRP A 19 0.51 4.45 1.15
CA TRP A 19 -0.73 5.21 0.97
C TRP A 19 -0.41 6.52 0.23
N LEU A 20 -1.19 6.83 -0.79
CA LEU A 20 -1.05 8.00 -1.66
C LEU A 20 -2.37 8.76 -1.67
N ASP A 21 -2.33 10.07 -1.47
CA ASP A 21 -3.49 10.95 -1.45
C ASP A 21 -3.32 12.16 -2.40
N LEU A 22 -4.39 12.49 -3.10
CA LEU A 22 -4.45 13.64 -4.01
C LEU A 22 -4.65 14.94 -3.22
N LEU A 23 -3.54 15.57 -2.85
CA LEU A 23 -3.53 16.71 -1.94
C LEU A 23 -4.54 17.81 -2.36
N GLY A 24 -5.38 18.21 -1.41
CA GLY A 24 -6.37 19.27 -1.57
C GLY A 24 -7.57 18.90 -2.45
N TYR A 25 -7.75 17.63 -2.83
CA TYR A 25 -8.91 17.20 -3.62
C TYR A 25 -10.22 17.47 -2.89
N GLY A 26 -10.36 17.03 -1.63
CA GLY A 26 -11.57 17.22 -0.83
C GLY A 26 -12.03 18.68 -0.77
N GLY A 27 -11.11 19.60 -0.46
CA GLY A 27 -11.42 21.04 -0.45
C GLY A 27 -11.71 21.65 -1.83
N ALA A 28 -11.24 21.03 -2.92
CA ALA A 28 -11.55 21.48 -4.27
C ALA A 28 -12.96 21.03 -4.70
N ILE A 29 -13.39 19.81 -4.36
CA ILE A 29 -14.71 19.30 -4.70
C ILE A 29 -15.81 19.88 -3.79
N ASP A 30 -15.48 20.24 -2.56
CA ASP A 30 -16.39 20.93 -1.63
C ASP A 30 -16.89 22.27 -2.18
N LYS A 31 -16.02 23.01 -2.90
CA LYS A 31 -16.42 24.24 -3.62
C LYS A 31 -17.47 24.01 -4.71
N ALA A 32 -17.59 22.78 -5.19
CA ALA A 32 -18.63 22.37 -6.13
C ALA A 32 -19.85 21.76 -5.41
N GLY A 33 -19.93 21.83 -4.08
CA GLY A 33 -21.00 21.23 -3.29
C GLY A 33 -21.07 19.71 -3.42
N PHE A 34 -19.94 19.06 -3.74
CA PHE A 34 -19.89 17.63 -4.11
C PHE A 34 -20.78 17.26 -5.31
N ASP A 35 -21.22 18.23 -6.11
CA ASP A 35 -21.95 17.99 -7.34
C ASP A 35 -20.99 17.80 -8.53
N PRO A 36 -20.89 16.59 -9.12
CA PRO A 36 -19.99 16.33 -10.25
C PRO A 36 -20.44 17.02 -11.55
N ALA A 37 -21.68 17.51 -11.63
CA ALA A 37 -22.18 18.26 -12.77
C ALA A 37 -21.86 19.76 -12.67
N HIS A 38 -21.51 20.25 -11.47
CA HIS A 38 -21.21 21.66 -11.26
C HIS A 38 -19.93 22.07 -12.01
N PRO A 39 -19.87 23.26 -12.66
CA PRO A 39 -18.69 23.68 -13.43
C PRO A 39 -17.37 23.66 -12.64
N LEU A 40 -17.41 23.96 -11.34
CA LEU A 40 -16.22 23.91 -10.47
C LEU A 40 -15.70 22.49 -10.22
N ALA A 41 -16.48 21.44 -10.49
CA ALA A 41 -16.04 20.05 -10.36
C ALA A 41 -15.12 19.61 -11.50
N GLN A 42 -15.06 20.33 -12.62
CA GLN A 42 -14.28 19.93 -13.79
C GLN A 42 -12.79 19.72 -13.47
N LEU A 43 -12.19 20.64 -12.71
CA LEU A 43 -10.78 20.55 -12.30
C LEU A 43 -10.52 19.34 -11.37
N PRO A 44 -11.18 19.18 -10.21
CA PRO A 44 -10.94 18.04 -9.34
C PRO A 44 -11.24 16.70 -10.04
N LEU A 45 -12.29 16.61 -10.85
CA LEU A 45 -12.59 15.38 -11.61
C LEU A 45 -11.51 15.04 -12.64
N ARG A 46 -10.91 16.04 -13.30
CA ARG A 46 -9.79 15.82 -14.22
C ARG A 46 -8.56 15.30 -13.48
N ARG A 47 -8.23 15.90 -12.32
CA ARG A 47 -7.11 15.47 -11.47
C ARG A 47 -7.32 14.02 -11.00
N LEU A 48 -8.52 13.69 -10.52
CA LEU A 48 -8.92 12.35 -10.08
C LEU A 48 -8.72 11.31 -11.19
N ARG A 49 -9.26 11.57 -12.39
CA ARG A 49 -9.13 10.65 -13.54
C ARG A 49 -7.68 10.44 -13.94
N ALA A 50 -6.88 11.50 -13.93
CA ALA A 50 -5.45 11.42 -14.25
C ALA A 50 -4.70 10.56 -13.21
N PHE A 51 -4.98 10.78 -11.92
CA PHE A 51 -4.42 9.98 -10.83
C PHE A 51 -4.77 8.49 -10.97
N HIS A 52 -6.04 8.16 -11.17
CA HIS A 52 -6.50 6.78 -11.35
C HIS A 52 -5.80 6.09 -12.52
N ARG A 53 -5.67 6.78 -13.66
CA ARG A 53 -4.98 6.25 -14.84
C ARG A 53 -3.51 5.94 -14.55
N ILE A 54 -2.82 6.81 -13.82
CA ILE A 54 -1.40 6.62 -13.49
C ILE A 54 -1.24 5.46 -12.49
N VAL A 55 -2.06 5.40 -11.44
CA VAL A 55 -2.00 4.29 -10.49
C VAL A 55 -2.25 2.96 -11.20
N SER A 56 -3.26 2.91 -12.08
CA SER A 56 -3.54 1.73 -12.90
C SER A 56 -2.36 1.32 -13.80
N LYS A 57 -1.70 2.29 -14.44
CA LYS A 57 -0.50 2.05 -15.27
C LYS A 57 0.66 1.44 -14.47
N HIS A 58 0.84 1.82 -13.21
CA HIS A 58 1.92 1.33 -12.34
C HIS A 58 1.56 0.02 -11.62
N SER A 59 0.29 -0.35 -11.58
CA SER A 59 -0.20 -1.56 -10.95
C SER A 59 0.26 -2.81 -11.72
N SER A 60 0.74 -3.82 -10.98
CA SER A 60 1.01 -5.14 -11.56
C SER A 60 0.90 -6.23 -10.51
N ALA A 61 0.95 -7.50 -10.92
CA ALA A 61 0.92 -8.63 -9.98
C ALA A 61 2.01 -8.54 -8.89
N GLY A 62 3.18 -7.97 -9.20
CA GLY A 62 4.28 -7.76 -8.26
C GLY A 62 4.24 -6.46 -7.46
N PHE A 63 3.25 -5.60 -7.70
CA PHE A 63 3.00 -4.34 -6.98
C PHE A 63 1.52 -4.00 -7.14
N PRO A 64 0.67 -4.77 -6.46
CA PRO A 64 -0.76 -4.56 -6.55
C PRO A 64 -1.12 -3.22 -5.91
N THR A 65 -2.06 -2.52 -6.53
CA THR A 65 -2.62 -1.27 -6.03
C THR A 65 -4.12 -1.40 -5.86
N LEU A 66 -4.68 -0.76 -4.83
CA LEU A 66 -6.11 -0.48 -4.71
C LEU A 66 -6.31 1.03 -4.77
N VAL A 67 -7.26 1.49 -5.58
CA VAL A 67 -7.63 2.91 -5.69
C VAL A 67 -9.02 3.10 -5.09
N MET A 68 -9.19 4.10 -4.23
CA MET A 68 -10.45 4.46 -3.59
C MET A 68 -10.59 5.98 -3.58
N ASN A 69 -11.48 6.50 -4.43
CA ASN A 69 -11.65 7.94 -4.62
C ASN A 69 -10.31 8.64 -4.87
N ASP A 70 -9.93 9.65 -4.10
CA ASP A 70 -8.69 10.42 -4.18
C ASP A 70 -7.47 9.72 -3.55
N GLY A 71 -7.67 8.59 -2.90
CA GLY A 71 -6.63 7.78 -2.29
C GLY A 71 -6.26 6.54 -3.09
N ALA A 72 -5.03 6.07 -2.93
CA ALA A 72 -4.58 4.77 -3.40
C ALA A 72 -3.62 4.11 -2.41
N VAL A 73 -3.66 2.78 -2.34
CA VAL A 73 -2.69 1.99 -1.58
C VAL A 73 -1.98 1.01 -2.49
N ALA A 74 -0.65 1.06 -2.51
CA ALA A 74 0.18 -0.05 -2.96
C ALA A 74 0.58 -0.91 -1.76
N TYR A 75 0.70 -2.22 -1.94
CA TYR A 75 1.03 -3.12 -0.84
C TYR A 75 1.85 -4.33 -1.29
N SER A 76 2.69 -4.85 -0.39
CA SER A 76 3.45 -6.07 -0.59
C SER A 76 3.76 -6.76 0.75
N ASN A 77 4.08 -8.05 0.70
CA ASN A 77 4.69 -8.74 1.85
C ASN A 77 6.21 -8.74 1.67
N VAL A 78 6.93 -8.60 2.78
CA VAL A 78 8.39 -8.77 2.82
C VAL A 78 8.67 -10.19 3.30
N GLU A 79 9.25 -11.01 2.42
CA GLU A 79 9.65 -12.38 2.79
C GLU A 79 10.81 -12.33 3.80
N LEU A 80 10.84 -13.27 4.74
CA LEU A 80 11.77 -13.23 5.88
C LEU A 80 13.24 -13.06 5.47
N VAL A 81 13.67 -13.73 4.40
CA VAL A 81 15.06 -13.74 3.94
C VAL A 81 15.39 -12.65 2.91
N ARG A 82 14.41 -11.83 2.50
CA ARG A 82 14.54 -10.94 1.33
C ARG A 82 14.50 -9.47 1.71
N SER A 83 15.61 -8.76 1.52
CA SER A 83 15.64 -7.29 1.56
C SER A 83 15.33 -6.65 0.20
N ASP A 84 15.50 -7.37 -0.91
CA ASP A 84 15.23 -6.90 -2.28
C ASP A 84 13.77 -6.51 -2.52
N LYS A 85 12.86 -7.15 -1.79
CA LYS A 85 11.43 -6.83 -1.84
C LYS A 85 11.14 -5.42 -1.32
N VAL A 86 11.86 -4.96 -0.30
CA VAL A 86 11.73 -3.61 0.23
C VAL A 86 12.22 -2.62 -0.81
N TRP A 87 13.39 -2.87 -1.40
CA TRP A 87 13.99 -1.99 -2.40
C TRP A 87 13.06 -1.78 -3.59
N ARG A 88 12.69 -2.87 -4.27
CA ARG A 88 11.84 -2.83 -5.46
C ARG A 88 10.48 -2.19 -5.18
N PHE A 89 9.96 -2.33 -3.97
CA PHE A 89 8.71 -1.67 -3.59
C PHE A 89 8.90 -0.15 -3.46
N VAL A 90 9.95 0.31 -2.77
CA VAL A 90 10.27 1.74 -2.61
C VAL A 90 10.53 2.40 -3.96
N GLU A 91 11.33 1.77 -4.83
CA GLU A 91 11.62 2.26 -6.17
C GLU A 91 10.33 2.45 -7.00
N ARG A 92 9.44 1.46 -6.99
CA ARG A 92 8.15 1.55 -7.70
C ARG A 92 7.22 2.60 -7.11
N CYS A 93 7.17 2.75 -5.79
CA CYS A 93 6.44 3.84 -5.15
C CYS A 93 6.99 5.21 -5.56
N TRP A 94 8.31 5.35 -5.64
CA TRP A 94 8.96 6.59 -6.09
C TRP A 94 8.62 6.92 -7.54
N ALA A 95 8.68 5.94 -8.45
CA ALA A 95 8.31 6.13 -9.84
C ALA A 95 6.82 6.52 -10.01
N LEU A 96 5.92 5.83 -9.30
CA LEU A 96 4.50 6.16 -9.26
C LEU A 96 4.28 7.60 -8.74
N TYR A 97 4.90 7.94 -7.62
CA TYR A 97 4.78 9.26 -7.01
C TYR A 97 5.25 10.38 -7.94
N GLN A 98 6.39 10.21 -8.61
CA GLN A 98 6.93 11.21 -9.53
C GLN A 98 5.99 11.45 -10.71
N GLU A 99 5.50 10.38 -11.36
CA GLU A 99 4.60 10.51 -12.50
C GLU A 99 3.26 11.13 -12.09
N ALA A 100 2.69 10.68 -10.96
CA ALA A 100 1.43 11.20 -10.43
C ALA A 100 1.54 12.67 -10.02
N THR A 101 2.56 13.04 -9.24
CA THR A 101 2.80 14.43 -8.82
C THR A 101 3.03 15.36 -10.01
N THR A 102 3.85 14.94 -10.99
CA THR A 102 4.11 15.73 -12.19
C THR A 102 2.83 15.95 -13.01
N THR A 103 2.03 14.90 -13.17
CA THR A 103 0.78 14.99 -13.93
C THR A 103 -0.29 15.80 -13.21
N ASP A 104 -0.38 15.69 -11.89
CA ASP A 104 -1.32 16.50 -11.11
C ASP A 104 -0.97 18.00 -11.19
N ARG A 105 0.33 18.33 -11.06
CA ARG A 105 0.83 19.71 -11.25
C ARG A 105 0.50 20.26 -12.63
N ARG A 106 0.72 19.49 -13.69
CA ARG A 106 0.33 19.86 -15.07
C ARG A 106 -1.18 20.04 -15.21
N SER A 107 -1.97 19.36 -14.38
CA SER A 107 -3.42 19.46 -14.37
C SER A 107 -3.96 20.62 -13.53
N GLY A 108 -3.08 21.41 -12.89
CA GLY A 108 -3.42 22.55 -12.02
C GLY A 108 -3.53 22.20 -10.53
N GLY A 109 -3.11 21.00 -10.13
CA GLY A 109 -3.06 20.56 -8.73
C GLY A 109 -1.70 20.81 -8.05
N PRO A 110 -1.62 20.68 -6.73
CA PRO A 110 -0.36 20.77 -5.99
C PRO A 110 0.60 19.58 -6.23
N GLY A 111 0.09 18.40 -6.59
CA GLY A 111 0.80 17.12 -6.49
C GLY A 111 0.12 16.18 -5.51
N ILE A 112 0.72 15.00 -5.30
CA ILE A 112 0.20 14.01 -4.35
C ILE A 112 1.10 13.92 -3.11
N ARG A 113 0.54 13.53 -1.97
CA ARG A 113 1.32 13.12 -0.80
C ARG A 113 1.34 11.61 -0.73
N GLY A 114 2.46 11.02 -0.33
CA GLY A 114 2.55 9.58 -0.09
C GLY A 114 3.29 9.25 1.19
N VAL A 115 2.92 8.15 1.83
CA VAL A 115 3.64 7.60 2.99
C VAL A 115 3.84 6.11 2.78
N ILE A 116 5.11 5.68 2.78
CA ILE A 116 5.53 4.28 2.75
C ILE A 116 5.85 3.86 4.18
N ALA A 117 5.21 2.80 4.66
CA ALA A 117 5.41 2.26 6.00
C ALA A 117 5.55 0.74 5.99
N VAL A 118 6.24 0.23 7.01
CA VAL A 118 6.32 -1.21 7.30
C VAL A 118 5.43 -1.55 8.51
N GLY A 119 5.07 -2.82 8.66
CA GLY A 119 4.26 -3.25 9.78
C GLY A 119 3.91 -4.73 9.72
N LEU A 120 3.32 -5.23 10.81
CA LEU A 120 2.84 -6.60 10.85
C LEU A 120 1.49 -6.71 10.14
N ARG A 121 1.26 -7.86 9.51
CA ARG A 121 -0.02 -8.22 8.91
C ARG A 121 -0.46 -9.57 9.44
N ALA A 122 -1.72 -9.67 9.87
CA ALA A 122 -2.28 -10.97 10.21
C ALA A 122 -2.40 -11.83 8.95
N LYS A 123 -2.16 -13.14 9.07
CA LYS A 123 -2.43 -14.08 7.98
C LYS A 123 -3.94 -14.14 7.74
N GLY A 124 -4.40 -13.38 6.74
CA GLY A 124 -5.79 -13.37 6.31
C GLY A 124 -6.26 -14.76 5.84
N SER A 125 -7.56 -15.00 5.93
CA SER A 125 -8.18 -16.18 5.34
C SER A 125 -8.46 -15.93 3.86
N ASN A 126 -7.73 -16.62 2.97
CA ASN A 126 -8.03 -16.60 1.53
C ASN A 126 -9.19 -17.55 1.16
N ARG A 127 -9.91 -18.11 2.14
CA ARG A 127 -10.93 -19.15 1.91
C ARG A 127 -12.02 -18.71 0.93
N ALA A 128 -12.46 -17.45 1.00
CA ALA A 128 -13.49 -16.91 0.11
C ALA A 128 -13.01 -16.83 -1.35
N ILE A 129 -11.77 -16.36 -1.57
CA ILE A 129 -11.16 -16.28 -2.91
C ILE A 129 -10.89 -17.68 -3.47
N VAL A 130 -10.33 -18.58 -2.65
CA VAL A 130 -10.04 -19.97 -3.05
C VAL A 130 -11.33 -20.73 -3.36
N ALA A 131 -12.42 -20.50 -2.61
CA ALA A 131 -13.71 -21.11 -2.91
C ALA A 131 -14.24 -20.64 -4.26
N GLN A 132 -14.10 -19.35 -4.57
CA GLN A 132 -14.52 -18.77 -5.85
C GLN A 132 -13.70 -19.33 -7.03
N ASP A 133 -12.37 -19.38 -6.90
CA ASP A 133 -11.49 -19.93 -7.95
C ASP A 133 -11.81 -21.41 -8.23
N LYS A 134 -12.12 -22.18 -7.19
CA LYS A 134 -12.54 -23.59 -7.32
C LYS A 134 -13.87 -23.72 -8.04
N GLU A 135 -14.84 -22.87 -7.73
CA GLU A 135 -16.15 -22.86 -8.40
C GLU A 135 -16.01 -22.52 -9.88
N LEU A 136 -15.16 -21.54 -10.23
CA LEU A 136 -14.88 -21.19 -11.61
C LEU A 136 -14.12 -22.30 -12.36
N THR A 137 -13.14 -22.93 -11.71
CA THR A 137 -12.37 -24.05 -12.26
C THR A 137 -13.28 -25.24 -12.56
N ALA A 138 -14.20 -25.58 -11.65
CA ALA A 138 -15.15 -26.67 -11.84
C ALA A 138 -16.06 -26.43 -13.07
N ILE A 139 -16.54 -25.21 -13.28
CA ILE A 139 -17.33 -24.85 -14.47
C ILE A 139 -16.51 -25.05 -15.76
N ILE A 140 -15.23 -24.67 -15.76
CA ILE A 140 -14.33 -24.86 -16.90
C ILE A 140 -14.10 -26.35 -17.17
N GLU A 141 -13.83 -27.13 -16.12
CA GLU A 141 -13.63 -28.59 -16.22
C GLU A 141 -14.89 -29.32 -16.73
N ASP A 142 -16.08 -28.93 -16.28
CA ASP A 142 -17.35 -29.49 -16.73
C ASP A 142 -17.64 -29.16 -18.20
N LEU A 143 -17.27 -27.96 -18.65
CA LEU A 143 -17.40 -27.56 -20.05
C LEU A 143 -16.43 -28.36 -20.94
N VAL A 144 -15.17 -28.50 -20.52
CA VAL A 144 -14.14 -29.27 -21.25
C VAL A 144 -14.51 -30.75 -21.31
N ALA A 145 -15.06 -31.30 -20.24
CA ALA A 145 -15.52 -32.68 -20.18
C ALA A 145 -16.86 -32.93 -20.91
N GLY A 146 -17.48 -31.88 -21.49
CA GLY A 146 -18.77 -31.97 -22.18
C GLY A 146 -19.95 -32.27 -21.25
N ARG A 147 -19.80 -32.10 -19.93
CA ARG A 147 -20.87 -32.30 -18.94
C ARG A 147 -21.88 -31.15 -18.93
N ILE A 148 -21.45 -29.96 -19.33
CA ILE A 148 -22.30 -28.79 -19.55
C ILE A 148 -22.02 -28.18 -20.92
N ASP A 149 -23.02 -27.54 -21.52
CA ASP A 149 -22.84 -26.78 -22.76
C ASP A 149 -22.34 -25.34 -22.49
N LYS A 150 -21.99 -24.64 -23.57
CA LYS A 150 -21.50 -23.26 -23.52
C LYS A 150 -22.49 -22.28 -22.89
N GLN A 151 -23.80 -22.45 -23.11
CA GLN A 151 -24.81 -21.55 -22.55
C GLN A 151 -24.94 -21.74 -21.04
N LYS A 152 -24.93 -23.00 -20.58
CA LYS A 152 -24.96 -23.35 -19.17
C LYS A 152 -23.69 -22.89 -18.45
N ALA A 153 -22.51 -23.08 -19.04
CA ALA A 153 -21.25 -22.58 -18.49
C ALA A 153 -21.25 -21.05 -18.33
N LEU A 154 -21.77 -20.31 -19.31
CA LEU A 154 -21.93 -18.85 -19.22
C LEU A 154 -22.93 -18.43 -18.13
N ALA A 155 -24.05 -19.14 -17.99
CA ALA A 155 -25.05 -18.86 -16.98
C ALA A 155 -24.52 -19.14 -15.56
N ASP A 156 -23.75 -20.22 -15.37
CA ASP A 156 -23.17 -20.58 -14.09
C ASP A 156 -22.01 -19.65 -13.72
N ALA A 157 -21.12 -19.32 -14.66
CA ALA A 157 -20.01 -18.39 -14.41
C ALA A 157 -20.51 -16.98 -14.02
N ARG A 158 -21.71 -16.58 -14.46
CA ARG A 158 -22.36 -15.31 -14.04
C ARG A 158 -22.91 -15.35 -12.62
N LYS A 159 -23.23 -16.55 -12.09
CA LYS A 159 -23.74 -16.74 -10.72
C LYS A 159 -22.61 -16.80 -9.69
N VAL A 160 -21.39 -17.16 -10.10
CA VAL A 160 -20.20 -17.08 -9.25
C VAL A 160 -20.04 -15.64 -8.79
N ARG A 161 -20.35 -15.40 -7.51
CA ARG A 161 -20.24 -14.07 -6.90
C ARG A 161 -18.77 -13.66 -6.94
N ARG A 162 -18.47 -12.63 -7.73
CA ARG A 162 -17.13 -12.09 -7.78
C ARG A 162 -16.83 -11.37 -6.47
N VAL A 163 -15.90 -11.91 -5.68
CA VAL A 163 -15.40 -11.25 -4.47
C VAL A 163 -14.47 -10.13 -4.92
N PHE A 164 -15.02 -8.94 -5.12
CA PHE A 164 -14.28 -7.75 -5.56
C PHE A 164 -13.96 -6.78 -4.42
N ASP A 165 -14.58 -6.99 -3.26
CA ASP A 165 -14.59 -6.10 -2.12
C ASP A 165 -13.57 -6.48 -1.03
N ILE A 166 -13.07 -7.72 -1.06
CA ILE A 166 -12.11 -8.23 -0.08
C ILE A 166 -10.72 -8.32 -0.72
N ILE A 167 -9.80 -7.51 -0.21
CA ILE A 167 -8.36 -7.62 -0.47
C ILE A 167 -7.68 -8.16 0.79
N PRO A 168 -7.45 -9.49 0.90
CA PRO A 168 -6.90 -10.11 2.12
C PRO A 168 -5.55 -9.53 2.55
N GLN A 169 -4.78 -8.97 1.62
CA GLN A 169 -3.49 -8.35 1.85
C GLN A 169 -3.60 -6.99 2.54
N LEU A 170 -4.77 -6.34 2.51
CA LEU A 170 -5.04 -5.10 3.22
C LEU A 170 -5.80 -5.34 4.54
N GLN A 171 -6.40 -6.52 4.72
CA GLN A 171 -7.06 -6.90 5.97
C GLN A 171 -6.04 -7.10 7.10
N ALA A 172 -6.27 -6.44 8.24
CA ALA A 172 -5.37 -6.45 9.40
C ALA A 172 -3.90 -6.19 9.02
N ASN A 173 -3.67 -5.27 8.07
CA ASN A 173 -2.35 -4.83 7.62
C ASN A 173 -1.96 -3.54 8.36
N PHE A 174 -1.11 -3.67 9.38
CA PHE A 174 -0.69 -2.53 10.18
C PHE A 174 0.38 -1.67 9.51
N ALA A 175 1.02 -2.15 8.43
CA ALA A 175 1.83 -1.29 7.57
C ALA A 175 0.93 -0.26 6.88
N PHE A 176 -0.20 -0.71 6.34
CA PHE A 176 -1.20 0.16 5.75
C PHE A 176 -1.81 1.11 6.80
N SER A 177 -2.19 0.61 7.98
CA SER A 177 -2.69 1.48 9.05
C SER A 177 -1.70 2.57 9.44
N ARG A 178 -0.41 2.24 9.54
CA ARG A 178 0.65 3.22 9.85
C ARG A 178 0.78 4.27 8.75
N ALA A 179 0.84 3.85 7.48
CA ALA A 179 0.93 4.76 6.33
C ALA A 179 -0.27 5.71 6.26
N TYR A 180 -1.48 5.17 6.43
CA TYR A 180 -2.73 5.93 6.40
C TYR A 180 -2.79 6.97 7.53
N GLU A 181 -2.55 6.56 8.78
CA GLU A 181 -2.60 7.46 9.94
C GLU A 181 -1.54 8.56 9.88
N ALA A 182 -0.33 8.25 9.39
CA ALA A 182 0.72 9.24 9.20
C ALA A 182 0.37 10.27 8.12
N GLU A 183 -0.18 9.81 7.00
CA GLU A 183 -0.63 10.72 5.92
C GLU A 183 -1.75 11.64 6.39
N GLN A 184 -2.77 11.09 7.06
CA GLN A 184 -3.91 11.83 7.60
C GLN A 184 -3.52 12.88 8.64
N ALA A 185 -2.46 12.62 9.42
CA ALA A 185 -1.94 13.58 10.39
C ALA A 185 -1.34 14.84 9.70
N GLY A 186 -0.88 14.68 8.46
CA GLY A 186 -0.51 15.75 7.55
C GLY A 186 0.54 16.73 8.08
N SER A 187 0.44 17.99 7.66
CA SER A 187 1.46 19.02 7.97
C SER A 187 1.63 19.26 9.47
N ALA A 188 0.56 19.11 10.27
CA ALA A 188 0.60 19.29 11.71
C ALA A 188 1.49 18.25 12.42
N ALA A 189 1.66 17.07 11.80
CA ALA A 189 2.53 16.00 12.28
C ALA A 189 3.88 15.95 11.55
N GLY A 190 4.24 17.01 10.81
CA GLY A 190 5.53 17.10 10.12
C GLY A 190 5.54 16.57 8.69
N PHE A 191 4.39 16.29 8.08
CA PHE A 191 4.28 15.82 6.69
C PHE A 191 3.76 16.91 5.74
N PRO A 192 4.49 18.03 5.50
CA PRO A 192 4.00 19.11 4.66
C PRO A 192 3.97 18.74 3.17
N GLY A 193 3.06 19.40 2.44
CA GLY A 193 3.06 19.43 0.99
C GLY A 193 2.92 18.08 0.29
N PRO A 194 3.16 18.06 -1.04
CA PRO A 194 3.07 16.87 -1.88
C PRO A 194 4.43 16.16 -1.90
N ASN A 195 4.80 15.51 -0.80
CA ASN A 195 6.06 14.76 -0.67
C ASN A 195 5.77 13.25 -0.51
N LEU A 196 6.75 12.42 -0.85
CA LEU A 196 6.75 10.99 -0.52
C LEU A 196 7.60 10.75 0.73
N TYR A 197 7.01 10.17 1.75
CA TYR A 197 7.67 9.85 3.02
C TYR A 197 7.96 8.35 3.11
N LEU A 198 9.08 7.99 3.72
CA LEU A 198 9.52 6.62 3.91
C LEU A 198 9.85 6.35 5.37
N ASP A 199 9.26 5.30 5.92
CA ASP A 199 9.53 4.79 7.26
C ASP A 199 10.98 4.34 7.37
N THR A 200 11.75 4.98 8.24
CA THR A 200 13.18 4.71 8.47
C THR A 200 13.43 3.31 9.02
N ALA A 201 12.39 2.62 9.52
CA ALA A 201 12.48 1.23 9.92
C ALA A 201 12.93 0.29 8.78
N VAL A 202 12.85 0.71 7.51
CA VAL A 202 13.36 -0.08 6.38
C VAL A 202 14.88 -0.17 6.33
N PHE A 203 15.62 0.77 6.92
CA PHE A 203 17.08 0.83 6.81
C PHE A 203 17.75 -0.01 7.88
N ALA A 204 18.74 -0.83 7.53
CA ALA A 204 19.47 -1.63 8.51
C ALA A 204 20.29 -0.74 9.48
N ARG A 205 20.72 0.43 9.01
CA ARG A 205 21.50 1.45 9.74
C ARG A 205 20.88 2.83 9.46
N ASP A 206 21.72 3.81 9.12
CA ASP A 206 21.31 5.15 8.69
C ASP A 206 20.72 5.13 7.27
N VAL A 207 20.12 6.27 6.89
CA VAL A 207 19.66 6.50 5.52
C VAL A 207 20.87 6.43 4.58
N PRO A 208 20.84 5.59 3.54
CA PRO A 208 21.97 5.46 2.64
C PRO A 208 22.11 6.71 1.74
N ASP A 209 23.35 7.04 1.36
CA ASP A 209 23.68 8.27 0.63
C ASP A 209 22.98 8.41 -0.73
N TRP A 210 22.63 7.28 -1.37
CA TRP A 210 21.90 7.25 -2.63
C TRP A 210 20.41 7.61 -2.48
N ILE A 211 19.87 7.76 -1.26
CA ILE A 211 18.57 8.37 -0.98
C ILE A 211 18.79 9.80 -0.52
N ILE A 212 18.47 10.75 -1.39
CA ILE A 212 18.50 12.18 -1.06
C ILE A 212 17.27 12.46 -0.19
N ALA A 213 17.48 12.54 1.13
CA ALA A 213 16.42 12.64 2.12
C ALA A 213 16.30 14.03 2.75
N GLY A 214 15.09 14.35 3.25
CA GLY A 214 14.89 15.40 4.24
C GLY A 214 15.33 14.97 5.64
N GLN A 215 15.23 15.89 6.61
CA GLN A 215 15.48 15.58 8.01
C GLN A 215 14.49 14.52 8.52
N PRO A 216 14.93 13.58 9.38
CA PRO A 216 14.03 12.63 10.02
C PRO A 216 12.93 13.31 10.83
N ILE A 217 11.71 12.83 10.67
CA ILE A 217 10.51 13.25 11.40
C ILE A 217 10.21 12.16 12.41
N ALA A 218 10.41 12.42 13.69
CA ALA A 218 9.94 11.53 14.75
C ALA A 218 8.41 11.65 14.86
N TRP A 219 7.69 10.63 14.39
CA TRP A 219 6.24 10.64 14.36
C TRP A 219 5.67 9.81 15.50
N THR A 220 4.93 10.49 16.38
CA THR A 220 4.28 9.86 17.55
C THR A 220 2.76 10.10 17.47
N PRO A 221 1.98 9.14 16.95
CA PRO A 221 0.53 9.25 16.95
C PRO A 221 -0.05 8.96 18.34
N LYS A 222 -1.35 9.26 18.53
CA LYS A 222 -2.08 8.90 19.76
C LYS A 222 -1.96 7.41 20.11
N LYS A 223 -1.86 6.55 19.09
CA LYS A 223 -1.62 5.11 19.22
C LYS A 223 -0.12 4.86 19.26
N ALA A 224 0.50 4.94 20.44
CA ALA A 224 1.95 4.87 20.59
C ALA A 224 2.61 3.66 19.89
N SER A 225 1.90 2.52 19.77
CA SER A 225 2.36 1.32 19.05
C SER A 225 2.59 1.51 17.54
N LEU A 226 2.13 2.61 16.95
CA LEU A 226 2.40 2.97 15.55
C LEU A 226 3.57 3.95 15.40
N ALA A 227 4.12 4.48 16.49
CA ALA A 227 5.19 5.45 16.44
C ALA A 227 6.41 4.92 15.67
N THR A 228 7.00 5.78 14.84
CA THR A 228 8.21 5.50 14.05
C THR A 228 8.86 6.82 13.64
N SER A 229 9.95 6.76 12.88
CA SER A 229 10.51 7.93 12.19
C SER A 229 10.38 7.81 10.69
N PHE A 230 10.05 8.91 10.02
CA PHE A 230 9.95 9.01 8.56
C PHE A 230 10.98 10.00 8.00
N ILE A 231 11.37 9.80 6.75
CA ILE A 231 12.11 10.79 5.96
C ILE A 231 11.32 11.16 4.70
N ALA A 232 11.42 12.41 4.24
CA ALA A 232 10.93 12.79 2.92
C ALA A 232 11.95 12.38 1.85
N ILE A 233 11.54 11.59 0.87
CA ILE A 233 12.38 11.27 -0.30
C ILE A 233 12.35 12.46 -1.26
N ARG A 234 13.52 13.05 -1.52
CA ARG A 234 13.71 14.14 -2.49
C ARG A 234 14.31 13.64 -3.80
N GLY A 235 15.07 12.55 -3.74
CA GLY A 235 15.69 11.90 -4.88
C GLY A 235 16.18 10.50 -4.52
N ILE A 236 16.32 9.67 -5.54
CA ILE A 236 16.92 8.34 -5.46
C ILE A 236 17.92 8.27 -6.60
N GLU A 237 19.19 8.08 -6.27
CA GLU A 237 20.26 7.91 -7.23
C GLU A 237 20.32 6.47 -7.75
N ASN A 238 20.87 6.28 -8.94
CA ASN A 238 21.05 4.94 -9.50
C ASN A 238 22.07 4.16 -8.67
N VAL A 239 21.67 2.99 -8.21
CA VAL A 239 22.47 2.09 -7.38
C VAL A 239 22.28 0.65 -7.87
N SER A 240 23.26 -0.22 -7.65
CA SER A 240 23.08 -1.64 -7.97
C SER A 240 22.14 -2.31 -6.96
N ASP A 241 21.43 -3.35 -7.40
CA ASP A 241 20.56 -4.15 -6.55
C ASP A 241 21.32 -4.66 -5.31
N GLU A 242 22.58 -5.11 -5.46
CA GLU A 242 23.41 -5.61 -4.36
C GLU A 242 23.65 -4.56 -3.28
N VAL A 243 24.00 -3.33 -3.68
CA VAL A 243 24.24 -2.22 -2.75
C VAL A 243 22.95 -1.81 -2.06
N ALA A 244 21.83 -1.73 -2.78
CA ALA A 244 20.53 -1.45 -2.18
C ALA A 244 20.15 -2.51 -1.14
N HIS A 245 20.31 -3.79 -1.46
CA HIS A 245 19.95 -4.90 -0.59
C HIS A 245 20.77 -4.96 0.71
N ALA A 246 22.02 -4.51 0.68
CA ALA A 246 22.90 -4.49 1.85
C ALA A 246 22.52 -3.40 2.88
N THR A 247 21.82 -2.37 2.44
CA THR A 247 21.44 -1.21 3.29
C THR A 247 20.04 -1.33 3.89
N LEU A 248 19.21 -2.23 3.36
CA LEU A 248 17.82 -2.43 3.77
C LEU A 248 17.65 -3.67 4.64
N ARG A 249 16.74 -3.59 5.61
CA ARG A 249 16.38 -4.71 6.47
C ARG A 249 15.68 -5.81 5.67
N SER A 250 16.00 -7.06 5.98
CA SER A 250 15.24 -8.22 5.55
C SER A 250 13.89 -8.31 6.30
N GLY A 251 12.98 -9.18 5.83
CA GLY A 251 11.74 -9.44 6.56
C GLY A 251 11.96 -9.96 7.98
N GLN A 252 13.01 -10.75 8.23
CA GLN A 252 13.34 -11.25 9.56
C GLN A 252 13.74 -10.11 10.50
N GLN A 253 14.63 -9.22 10.04
CA GLN A 253 15.06 -8.06 10.84
C GLN A 253 13.90 -7.10 11.13
N LEU A 254 13.00 -6.91 10.15
CA LEU A 254 11.78 -6.12 10.35
C LEU A 254 10.83 -6.79 11.34
N LEU A 255 10.68 -8.11 11.29
CA LEU A 255 9.82 -8.86 12.21
C LEU A 255 10.31 -8.70 13.65
N GLU A 256 11.61 -8.87 13.89
CA GLU A 256 12.23 -8.69 15.21
C GLU A 256 12.01 -7.27 15.74
N LEU A 257 12.30 -6.26 14.91
CA LEU A 257 12.11 -4.85 15.27
C LEU A 257 10.64 -4.53 15.62
N LEU A 258 9.69 -5.00 14.80
CA LEU A 258 8.27 -4.70 14.97
C LEU A 258 7.63 -5.46 16.14
N CYS A 259 8.13 -6.66 16.46
CA CYS A 259 7.69 -7.41 17.63
C CYS A 259 8.27 -6.85 18.93
N PHE A 260 9.51 -6.34 18.92
CA PHE A 260 10.12 -5.71 20.10
C PHE A 260 9.38 -4.44 20.52
N ASN A 261 8.92 -3.65 19.54
CA ASN A 261 8.13 -2.44 19.80
C ASN A 261 6.69 -2.71 20.29
N ALA A 262 6.30 -3.98 20.47
CA ALA A 262 4.98 -4.37 20.98
C ALA A 262 4.96 -4.67 22.49
N GLU A 263 6.09 -4.57 23.20
CA GLU A 263 6.08 -4.70 24.66
C GLU A 263 5.37 -3.49 25.31
N PRO A 264 4.39 -3.73 26.20
CA PRO A 264 3.65 -2.67 26.84
C PRO A 264 4.55 -1.91 27.82
N HIS A 265 4.68 -0.59 27.62
CA HIS A 265 5.00 0.35 28.69
C HIS A 265 3.80 0.52 29.61
#